data_AF-A0A7Z9N506-F1
#
_entry.id   AF-A0A7Z9N506-F1
#
_cell.length_a   1.000
_cell.length_b   1.000
_cell.length_c   1.000
_cell.angle_alpha   90.00
_cell.angle_beta   90.00
_cell.angle_gamma   90.00
#
_symmetry.space_group_name_H-M   'P 1'
#
loop_
_entity.id
_entity.type
_entity.pdbx_description
1 polymer ?
#
loop_
_entity_poly.entity_id
_entity_poly.type
_entity_poly.pdbx_seq_one_letter_code
_entity_poly.pdbx_strand_id
1 'polypeptide(L)'
;MSSHPFSSWKTQIVTGRLEYKNEILAAFMDSMMIAHVPDLIGVVDVTGMPLQNTRYEQGTEVIVYTVPAPAIWQVGKGRQVFDLKHFGY
;
A
#
# COMPACT_ATOMS: atom_id res chain seq x y z
N MET A 1 21.60 36.53 -14.58
CA MET A 1 20.55 36.06 -13.66
C MET A 1 19.93 34.80 -14.25
N SER A 2 20.39 33.61 -13.82
CA SER A 2 19.82 32.33 -14.25
C SER A 2 18.72 31.90 -13.28
N SER A 3 17.48 31.91 -13.75
CA SER A 3 16.33 31.36 -13.02
C SER A 3 16.50 29.84 -12.90
N HIS A 4 16.69 29.36 -11.67
CA HIS A 4 16.82 27.92 -11.39
C HIS A 4 15.44 27.25 -11.47
N PRO A 5 15.28 26.12 -12.18
CA PRO A 5 13.98 25.51 -12.48
C PRO A 5 13.36 24.72 -11.32
N PHE A 6 13.84 24.86 -10.09
CA PHE A 6 13.43 24.02 -8.95
C PHE A 6 12.40 24.66 -8.00
N SER A 7 11.78 25.79 -8.38
CA SER A 7 11.01 26.64 -7.45
C SER A 7 9.54 26.28 -7.24
N SER A 8 9.06 25.08 -7.59
CA SER A 8 7.63 24.76 -7.41
C SER A 8 7.31 23.31 -7.10
N TRP A 9 7.92 22.75 -6.06
CA TRP A 9 7.34 21.59 -5.39
C TRP A 9 6.27 22.11 -4.42
N LYS A 10 4.99 21.97 -4.78
CA LYS A 10 3.91 22.20 -3.83
C LYS A 10 3.77 20.93 -2.99
N THR A 11 3.86 21.06 -1.68
CA THR A 11 3.48 19.98 -0.76
C THR A 11 1.99 19.70 -0.96
N GLN A 12 1.69 18.49 -1.41
CA GLN A 12 0.31 18.02 -1.53
C GLN A 12 0.02 17.07 -0.36
N ILE A 13 -1.10 17.30 0.32
CA ILE A 13 -1.63 16.34 1.27
C ILE A 13 -2.44 15.31 0.47
N VAL A 14 -2.12 14.05 0.67
CA VAL A 14 -2.84 12.89 0.11
C VAL A 14 -3.34 12.04 1.26
N THR A 15 -4.46 11.34 1.06
CA THR A 15 -5.03 10.44 2.06
C THR A 15 -4.73 8.99 1.69
N GLY A 16 -4.07 8.25 2.58
CA GLY A 16 -3.88 6.80 2.43
C GLY A 16 -5.06 6.01 3.01
N ARG A 17 -5.46 4.92 2.34
CA ARG A 17 -6.42 3.94 2.89
C ARG A 17 -5.91 2.52 2.66
N LEU A 18 -5.95 1.70 3.71
CA LEU A 18 -5.63 0.28 3.65
C LEU A 18 -6.91 -0.52 3.90
N GLU A 19 -7.23 -1.46 3.02
CA GLU A 19 -8.38 -2.34 3.15
C GLU A 19 -7.88 -3.76 3.45
N TYR A 20 -8.49 -4.42 4.45
CA TYR A 20 -7.97 -5.68 4.98
C TYR A 20 -9.08 -6.69 5.32
N LYS A 21 -8.73 -7.98 5.26
CA LYS A 21 -9.48 -9.11 5.80
C LYS A 21 -8.48 -10.15 6.28
N ASN A 22 -8.19 -10.15 7.59
CA ASN A 22 -7.00 -10.73 8.22
C ASN A 22 -5.67 -10.14 7.71
N GLU A 23 -5.41 -10.15 6.40
CA GLU A 23 -4.28 -9.49 5.74
C GLU A 23 -4.71 -8.23 5.00
N ILE A 24 -3.78 -7.31 4.72
CA ILE A 24 -4.04 -6.13 3.89
C ILE A 24 -4.19 -6.59 2.43
N LEU A 25 -5.32 -6.26 1.82
CA LEU A 25 -5.69 -6.68 0.48
C LEU A 25 -5.36 -5.62 -0.58
N ALA A 26 -5.56 -4.35 -0.23
CA ALA A 26 -5.37 -3.23 -1.14
C ALA A 26 -4.93 -1.97 -0.38
N ALA A 27 -4.09 -1.17 -1.03
CA ALA A 27 -3.68 0.14 -0.59
C ALA A 27 -4.10 1.19 -1.61
N PHE A 28 -4.66 2.29 -1.12
CA PHE A 28 -5.12 3.41 -1.91
C PHE A 28 -4.40 4.69 -1.48
N MET A 29 -4.12 5.54 -2.46
CA MET A 29 -3.76 6.93 -2.26
C MET A 29 -4.83 7.79 -2.92
N ASP A 30 -5.55 8.54 -2.11
CA ASP A 30 -6.83 9.16 -2.44
C ASP A 30 -7.82 8.12 -3.00
N SER A 31 -8.20 8.24 -4.28
CA SER A 31 -9.09 7.29 -4.96
C SER A 31 -8.34 6.25 -5.81
N MET A 32 -7.02 6.34 -5.91
CA MET A 32 -6.22 5.46 -6.76
C MET A 32 -5.73 4.26 -5.96
N MET A 33 -6.04 3.05 -6.43
CA MET A 33 -5.42 1.83 -5.91
C MET A 33 -3.96 1.81 -6.36
N ILE A 34 -3.02 1.80 -5.40
CA ILE A 34 -1.58 1.86 -5.67
C ILE A 34 -0.89 0.51 -5.46
N ALA A 35 -1.51 -0.41 -4.71
CA ALA A 35 -1.03 -1.77 -4.51
C ALA A 35 -2.18 -2.70 -4.12
N HIS A 36 -2.08 -3.98 -4.47
CA HIS A 36 -3.04 -4.99 -4.05
C HIS A 36 -2.42 -6.40 -4.08
N VAL A 37 -3.09 -7.36 -3.43
CA VAL A 37 -2.75 -8.79 -3.50
C VAL A 37 -2.64 -9.28 -4.95
N PRO A 38 -1.67 -10.14 -5.31
CA PRO A 38 -0.91 -11.02 -4.42
C PRO A 38 0.33 -10.39 -3.79
N ASP A 39 0.67 -9.14 -4.14
CA ASP A 39 1.84 -8.49 -3.54
C ASP A 39 1.62 -8.29 -2.04
N LEU A 40 2.67 -8.50 -1.24
CA LEU A 40 2.59 -8.29 0.19
C LEU A 40 2.53 -6.78 0.43
N ILE A 41 1.50 -6.34 1.14
CA ILE A 41 1.41 -4.99 1.69
C ILE A 41 1.66 -5.09 3.19
N GLY A 42 2.76 -4.50 3.63
CA GLY A 42 3.20 -4.51 5.03
C GLY A 42 3.19 -3.13 5.64
N VAL A 43 3.07 -3.08 6.97
CA VAL A 43 3.17 -1.85 7.74
C VAL A 43 4.19 -2.04 8.85
N VAL A 44 5.09 -1.08 8.98
CA VAL A 44 6.06 -0.98 10.09
C VAL A 44 5.94 0.38 10.76
N ASP A 45 6.38 0.48 12.00
CA ASP A 45 6.59 1.78 12.64
C ASP A 45 7.86 2.48 12.08
N VAL A 46 8.12 3.69 12.55
CA VAL A 46 9.28 4.49 12.15
C VAL A 46 10.64 3.86 12.52
N THR A 47 10.65 2.86 13.40
CA THR A 47 11.85 2.09 13.76
C THR A 47 12.04 0.85 12.88
N GLY A 48 11.05 0.52 12.04
CA GLY A 48 11.04 -0.65 11.19
C GLY A 48 10.41 -1.90 11.82
N MET A 49 9.78 -1.78 13.00
CA MET A 49 9.13 -2.91 13.65
C MET A 49 7.75 -3.16 13.03
N PRO A 50 7.41 -4.43 12.72
CA PRO A 50 6.15 -4.76 12.06
C PRO A 50 4.94 -4.44 12.94
N LEU A 51 3.93 -3.81 12.35
CA LEU A 51 2.64 -3.52 12.98
C LEU A 51 1.57 -4.47 12.45
N GLN A 52 0.76 -5.01 13.36
CA GLN A 52 -0.42 -5.77 12.98
C GLN A 52 -1.52 -4.81 12.52
N ASN A 53 -2.20 -5.13 11.42
CA ASN A 53 -3.27 -4.32 10.84
C ASN A 53 -4.48 -4.09 11.76
N THR A 54 -4.60 -4.84 12.87
CA THR A 54 -5.66 -4.68 13.88
C THR A 54 -5.22 -3.85 15.10
N ARG A 55 -3.96 -3.40 15.15
CA ARG A 55 -3.37 -2.73 16.32
C ARG A 55 -2.74 -1.40 15.92
N TYR A 56 -3.61 -0.43 15.66
CA TYR A 56 -3.21 0.96 15.51
C TYR A 56 -3.81 1.80 16.62
N GLU A 57 -3.01 2.72 17.14
CA GLU A 57 -3.50 3.82 17.96
C GLU A 57 -3.65 5.06 17.09
N GLN A 58 -4.60 5.93 17.43
CA GLN A 58 -4.77 7.17 16.69
C GLN A 58 -3.50 8.02 16.84
N GLY A 59 -2.97 8.52 15.71
CA GLY A 59 -1.74 9.30 15.68
C GLY A 59 -0.45 8.49 15.56
N THR A 60 -0.53 7.15 15.47
CA THR A 60 0.64 6.33 15.13
C THR A 60 1.17 6.71 13.75
N GLU A 61 2.44 7.11 13.68
CA GLU A 61 3.16 7.29 12.43
C GLU A 61 3.64 5.92 11.92
N VAL A 62 3.36 5.63 10.65
CA VAL A 62 3.62 4.32 10.06
C VAL A 62 4.23 4.45 8.67
N ILE A 63 4.98 3.42 8.28
CA ILE A 63 5.51 3.25 6.93
C ILE A 63 4.79 2.06 6.31
N VAL A 64 4.16 2.30 5.15
CA VAL A 64 3.54 1.24 4.34
C VAL A 64 4.50 0.90 3.21
N TYR A 65 4.73 -0.40 2.99
CA TYR A 65 5.60 -0.89 1.92
C TYR A 65 4.97 -2.07 1.19
N THR A 66 5.45 -2.30 -0.02
CA THR A 66 5.00 -3.40 -0.87
C THR A 66 6.16 -4.31 -1.23
N VAL A 67 5.96 -5.62 -1.21
CA VAL A 67 6.93 -6.60 -1.73
C VAL A 67 6.26 -7.40 -2.84
N PRO A 68 6.85 -7.46 -4.05
CA PRO A 68 6.27 -8.20 -5.16
C PRO A 68 6.04 -9.68 -4.80
N ALA A 69 4.87 -10.19 -5.18
CA ALA A 69 4.56 -11.60 -5.01
C ALA A 69 5.53 -12.47 -5.82
N PRO A 70 5.86 -13.67 -5.33
CA PRO A 70 6.55 -14.67 -6.14
C PRO A 70 5.84 -14.91 -7.48
N ALA A 71 6.61 -15.07 -8.56
CA ALA A 71 6.08 -15.15 -9.93
C ALA A 71 4.97 -16.22 -10.13
N ILE A 72 5.03 -17.33 -9.37
CA ILE A 72 4.03 -18.39 -9.40
C ILE A 72 2.62 -17.91 -9.00
N TRP A 73 2.53 -16.91 -8.13
CA TRP A 73 1.25 -16.33 -7.69
C TRP A 73 0.67 -15.34 -8.68
N GLN A 74 1.49 -14.85 -9.62
CA GLN A 74 1.05 -13.88 -10.61
C GLN A 74 0.49 -14.51 -11.90
N VAL A 75 0.49 -15.85 -12.00
CA VAL A 75 0.10 -16.57 -13.22
C VAL A 75 -0.93 -17.67 -12.96
N GLY A 76 -1.65 -18.07 -14.02
CA GLY A 76 -2.56 -19.22 -14.01
C GLY A 76 -3.52 -19.25 -12.81
N LYS A 77 -3.51 -20.37 -12.08
CA LYS A 77 -4.34 -20.54 -10.87
C LYS A 77 -3.95 -19.59 -9.73
N GLY A 78 -2.67 -19.24 -9.59
CA GLY A 78 -2.22 -18.30 -8.57
C GLY A 78 -2.91 -16.95 -8.71
N ARG A 79 -2.95 -16.41 -9.94
CA ARG A 79 -3.67 -15.18 -10.25
C ARG A 79 -5.17 -15.32 -10.00
N GLN A 80 -5.75 -16.46 -10.35
CA GLN A 80 -7.19 -16.70 -10.15
C GLN A 80 -7.56 -16.69 -8.66
N VAL A 81 -6.73 -17.24 -7.78
CA VAL A 81 -6.99 -17.26 -6.33
C VAL A 81 -7.02 -15.84 -5.76
N PHE A 82 -6.09 -14.98 -6.20
CA PHE A 82 -5.98 -13.58 -5.76
C PHE A 82 -6.75 -12.59 -6.66
N ASP A 83 -7.70 -13.06 -7.45
CA ASP A 83 -8.52 -12.19 -8.29
C ASP A 83 -9.37 -11.24 -7.42
N LEU A 84 -9.25 -9.94 -7.69
CA LEU A 84 -9.85 -8.88 -6.88
C LEU A 84 -11.38 -8.97 -6.80
N LYS A 85 -12.02 -9.60 -7.78
CA LYS A 85 -13.47 -9.86 -7.76
C LYS A 85 -13.93 -10.66 -6.55
N HIS A 86 -13.05 -11.51 -5.99
CA HIS A 86 -13.35 -12.28 -4.78
C HIS A 86 -13.48 -11.41 -3.53
N PHE A 87 -13.00 -10.17 -3.60
CA PHE A 87 -13.01 -9.19 -2.52
C PHE A 87 -13.96 -8.01 -2.79
N GLY A 88 -14.70 -8.04 -3.92
CA GLY A 88 -15.71 -7.04 -4.24
C GLY A 88 -15.22 -5.79 -4.99
N TYR A 89 -14.04 -5.87 -5.61
CA TYR A 89 -13.57 -4.86 -6.57
C TYR A 89 -13.85 -5.27 -8.03
#